data_AF-A0AA92YER4-F1
#
_entry.id   AF-A0AA92YER4-F1
#
_cell.length_a   1.000
_cell.length_b   1.000
_cell.length_c   1.000
_cell.angle_alpha   90.00
_cell.angle_beta   90.00
_cell.angle_gamma   90.00
#
_symmetry.space_group_name_H-M   'P 1'
#
loop_
_entity.id
_entity.type
_entity.pdbx_description
1 polymer ?
#
loop_
_entity_poly.entity_id
_entity_poly.type
_entity_poly.pdbx_seq_one_letter_code
_entity_poly.pdbx_strand_id
1 'polypeptide(L)'
;MGSRGILVVDCPATKSYIKRYLQAQKMNIPETSEDFKIEFYSSIDFFDKIGDLRIRQFMNRLNKVSDKIIVGGIIKVFENKMRPETEYTDQKYAGKILEKLKPKSDLDLLKVLKSTIENWNKSVEEFPFWIKENYGIEQVKNKLNEYETQNLNETESDKLKTIKWWLKI
;
A
#
# COMPACT_ATOMS: atom_id res chain seq x y z
N MET A 1 40.91 17.25 32.20
CA MET A 1 39.89 16.20 32.37
C MET A 1 38.60 16.86 32.84
N GLY A 2 37.63 17.06 31.94
CA GLY A 2 36.34 17.64 32.27
C GLY A 2 35.24 16.79 31.67
N SER A 3 34.79 15.78 32.41
CA SER A 3 33.67 14.94 32.01
C SER A 3 32.38 15.75 32.18
N ARG A 4 31.80 16.21 31.06
CA ARG A 4 30.43 16.73 31.03
C ARG A 4 29.47 15.57 31.28
N GLY A 5 28.98 15.46 32.50
CA GLY A 5 27.84 14.60 32.83
C GLY A 5 26.61 15.11 32.09
N ILE A 6 26.13 14.35 31.12
CA ILE A 6 24.82 14.57 30.52
C ILE A 6 23.79 14.24 31.60
N LEU A 7 23.12 15.26 32.13
CA LEU A 7 21.93 15.11 32.97
C LEU A 7 20.85 14.42 32.13
N VAL A 8 20.70 13.11 32.30
CA VAL A 8 19.54 12.37 31.81
C VAL A 8 18.36 12.79 32.67
N VAL A 9 17.51 13.64 32.11
CA VAL A 9 16.25 14.07 32.74
C VAL A 9 15.33 12.84 32.80
N ASP A 10 15.23 12.23 33.97
CA ASP A 10 14.43 11.03 34.20
C ASP A 10 12.95 11.42 34.42
N CYS A 11 12.28 11.80 33.33
CA CYS A 11 10.86 12.18 33.34
C CYS A 11 9.98 10.93 33.13
N PRO A 12 8.92 10.71 33.93
CA PRO A 12 7.98 9.60 33.73
C PRO A 12 7.33 9.58 32.33
N ALA A 13 7.16 10.75 31.71
CA ALA A 13 6.62 10.90 30.37
C ALA A 13 7.56 10.33 29.28
N THR A 14 8.88 10.43 29.43
CA THR A 14 9.84 9.90 28.44
C THR A 14 9.94 8.38 28.51
N LYS A 15 9.87 7.76 29.69
CA LYS A 15 9.80 6.29 29.84
C LYS A 15 8.53 5.68 29.23
N SER A 16 7.38 6.33 29.38
CA SER A 16 6.10 5.91 28.75
C SER A 16 6.14 6.06 27.23
N TYR A 17 6.71 7.16 26.73
CA TYR A 17 6.89 7.41 25.30
C TYR A 17 7.87 6.41 24.67
N ILE A 18 9.01 6.14 25.32
CA ILE A 18 10.00 5.14 24.89
C ILE A 18 9.39 3.72 24.92
N LYS A 19 8.57 3.37 25.92
CA LYS A 19 7.92 2.05 25.97
C LYS A 19 6.85 1.86 24.89
N ARG A 20 6.06 2.90 24.58
CA ARG A 20 5.11 2.92 23.45
C ARG A 20 5.84 2.92 22.10
N TYR A 21 6.97 3.62 22.00
CA TYR A 21 7.86 3.62 20.83
C TYR A 21 8.47 2.24 20.62
N LEU A 22 8.95 1.57 21.67
CA LEU A 22 9.48 0.21 21.64
C LEU A 22 8.40 -0.85 21.33
N GLN A 23 7.16 -0.68 21.82
CA GLN A 23 6.02 -1.52 21.41
C GLN A 23 5.59 -1.28 19.95
N ALA A 24 5.71 -0.04 19.45
CA ALA A 24 5.55 0.28 18.03
C ALA A 24 6.72 -0.23 17.15
N GLN A 25 7.87 -0.56 17.76
CA GLN A 25 9.05 -1.03 17.05
C GLN A 25 9.11 -2.54 16.82
N LYS A 26 8.22 -3.35 17.41
CA LYS A 26 8.10 -4.77 17.03
C LYS A 26 7.24 -4.92 15.78
N MET A 27 7.75 -4.38 14.67
CA MET A 27 7.25 -4.64 13.33
C MET A 27 7.73 -6.03 12.92
N ASN A 28 6.83 -6.89 12.45
CA ASN A 28 7.22 -8.20 11.93
C ASN A 28 7.46 -8.12 10.42
N ILE A 29 8.26 -9.06 9.90
CA ILE A 29 8.36 -9.24 8.45
C ILE A 29 7.12 -10.05 8.05
N PRO A 30 6.26 -9.55 7.14
CA PRO A 30 5.08 -10.29 6.72
C PRO A 30 5.41 -11.66 6.14
N GLU A 31 4.77 -12.71 6.66
CA GLU A 31 4.85 -14.07 6.13
C GLU A 31 3.63 -14.40 5.26
N THR A 32 2.52 -13.67 5.44
CA THR A 32 1.30 -13.78 4.65
C THR A 32 0.80 -12.42 4.16
N SER A 33 -0.11 -12.43 3.18
CA SER A 33 -0.78 -11.20 2.71
C SER A 33 -1.66 -10.56 3.80
N GLU A 34 -2.09 -11.34 4.79
CA GLU A 34 -2.83 -10.82 5.94
C GLU A 34 -1.90 -10.11 6.93
N ASP A 35 -0.74 -10.69 7.21
CA ASP A 35 0.29 -10.02 8.03
C ASP A 35 0.75 -8.71 7.39
N PHE A 36 0.89 -8.70 6.06
CA PHE A 36 1.19 -7.49 5.32
C PHE A 36 0.14 -6.43 5.59
N LYS A 37 -1.14 -6.77 5.42
CA LYS A 37 -2.25 -5.83 5.59
C LYS A 37 -2.31 -5.28 7.01
N ILE A 38 -2.13 -6.13 8.01
CA ILE A 38 -2.14 -5.76 9.43
C ILE A 38 -0.99 -4.79 9.74
N GLU A 39 0.25 -5.13 9.34
CA GLU A 39 1.42 -4.28 9.60
C GLU A 39 1.37 -2.98 8.77
N PHE A 40 0.80 -3.03 7.56
CA PHE A 40 0.58 -1.85 6.72
C PHE A 40 -0.36 -0.87 7.41
N TYR A 41 -1.56 -1.30 7.81
CA TYR A 41 -2.52 -0.41 8.48
C TYR A 41 -2.01 0.05 9.85
N SER A 42 -1.35 -0.83 10.60
CA SER A 42 -0.67 -0.40 11.83
C SER A 42 0.39 0.67 11.54
N SER A 43 1.05 0.63 10.38
CA SER A 43 2.00 1.67 10.01
C SER A 43 1.33 3.01 9.66
N ILE A 44 0.15 2.98 9.04
CA ILE A 44 -0.63 4.18 8.73
C ILE A 44 -1.32 4.74 9.98
N ASP A 45 -1.84 3.92 10.89
CA ASP A 45 -2.52 4.38 12.12
C ASP A 45 -1.58 5.13 13.09
N PHE A 46 -0.27 4.99 12.89
CA PHE A 46 0.75 5.71 13.66
C PHE A 46 1.19 7.02 13.00
N PHE A 47 0.64 7.39 11.85
CA PHE A 47 1.04 8.58 11.10
C PHE A 47 0.91 9.86 11.95
N ASP A 48 -0.20 10.02 12.66
CA ASP A 48 -0.44 11.21 13.52
C ASP A 48 0.51 11.29 14.72
N LYS A 49 1.11 10.17 15.11
CA LYS A 49 1.97 10.08 16.31
C LYS A 49 3.45 10.25 15.99
N ILE A 50 3.91 9.63 14.90
CA ILE A 50 5.34 9.53 14.56
C ILE A 50 5.62 9.81 13.07
N GLY A 51 4.65 10.37 12.34
CA GLY A 51 4.74 10.67 10.93
C GLY A 51 4.92 9.42 10.06
N ASP A 52 5.64 9.59 8.95
CA ASP A 52 5.87 8.54 7.96
C ASP A 52 6.97 7.52 8.36
N LEU A 53 7.55 7.66 9.55
CA LEU A 53 8.73 6.88 9.94
C LEU A 53 8.44 5.38 9.93
N ARG A 54 7.29 4.97 10.47
CA ARG A 54 6.92 3.55 10.57
C ARG A 54 6.65 2.96 9.19
N ILE A 55 5.88 3.62 8.34
CA ILE A 55 5.62 3.12 6.98
C ILE A 55 6.91 3.05 6.14
N ARG A 56 7.83 4.00 6.27
CA ARG A 56 9.15 3.91 5.62
C ARG A 56 9.96 2.71 6.09
N GLN A 57 9.96 2.42 7.39
CA GLN A 57 10.61 1.21 7.94
C GLN A 57 9.96 -0.07 7.41
N PHE A 58 8.63 -0.11 7.34
CA PHE A 58 7.88 -1.23 6.77
C PHE A 58 8.29 -1.47 5.32
N MET A 59 8.24 -0.43 4.48
CA MET A 59 8.67 -0.49 3.08
C MET A 59 10.10 -1.02 2.90
N ASN A 60 11.03 -0.67 3.80
CA ASN A 60 12.39 -1.16 3.73
C ASN A 60 12.52 -2.65 4.09
N ARG A 61 11.65 -3.17 4.95
CA ARG A 61 11.63 -4.60 5.32
C ARG A 61 11.00 -5.47 4.23
N LEU A 62 10.09 -4.91 3.43
CA LEU A 62 9.46 -5.61 2.31
C LEU A 62 10.44 -6.11 1.25
N ASN A 63 11.67 -5.58 1.17
CA ASN A 63 12.72 -6.12 0.30
C ASN A 63 13.09 -7.59 0.57
N LYS A 64 12.69 -8.13 1.74
CA LYS A 64 12.91 -9.53 2.14
C LYS A 64 11.65 -10.39 2.02
N VAL A 65 10.56 -9.81 1.54
CA VAL A 65 9.25 -10.45 1.44
C VAL A 65 9.03 -10.85 -0.02
N SER A 66 8.40 -11.99 -0.25
CA SER A 66 8.10 -12.43 -1.62
C SER A 66 7.09 -11.49 -2.31
N ASP A 67 7.26 -11.29 -3.61
CA ASP A 67 6.36 -10.47 -4.42
C ASP A 67 4.90 -10.91 -4.29
N LYS A 68 4.64 -12.22 -4.21
CA LYS A 68 3.31 -12.79 -3.99
C LYS A 68 2.63 -12.25 -2.72
N ILE A 69 3.36 -12.15 -1.62
CA ILE A 69 2.84 -11.62 -0.35
C ILE A 69 2.57 -10.12 -0.49
N ILE A 70 3.49 -9.38 -1.11
CA ILE A 70 3.39 -7.93 -1.31
C ILE A 70 2.17 -7.60 -2.19
N VAL A 71 2.06 -8.22 -3.37
CA VAL A 71 0.96 -8.01 -4.30
C VAL A 71 -0.37 -8.39 -3.66
N GLY A 72 -0.43 -9.56 -3.01
CA GLY A 72 -1.64 -10.00 -2.32
C GLY A 72 -2.07 -9.05 -1.19
N GLY A 73 -1.11 -8.49 -0.46
CA GLY A 73 -1.37 -7.50 0.58
C GLY A 73 -1.85 -6.16 0.02
N ILE A 74 -1.24 -5.69 -1.07
CA ILE A 74 -1.61 -4.44 -1.74
C ILE A 74 -3.01 -4.54 -2.35
N ILE A 75 -3.34 -5.65 -3.01
CA ILE A 75 -4.69 -5.91 -3.53
C ILE A 75 -5.72 -5.81 -2.40
N LYS A 76 -5.46 -6.44 -1.25
CA LYS A 76 -6.34 -6.32 -0.08
C LYS A 76 -6.49 -4.88 0.43
N VAL A 77 -5.48 -4.03 0.26
CA VAL A 77 -5.59 -2.60 0.60
C VAL A 77 -6.51 -1.88 -0.38
N PHE A 78 -6.36 -2.12 -1.68
CA PHE A 78 -7.24 -1.55 -2.71
C PHE A 78 -8.67 -2.08 -2.64
N GLU A 79 -8.89 -3.31 -2.18
CA GLU A 79 -10.23 -3.90 -1.96
C GLU A 79 -10.95 -3.34 -0.72
N ASN A 80 -10.22 -2.72 0.21
CA ASN A 80 -10.77 -2.40 1.52
C ASN A 80 -11.65 -1.15 1.53
N LYS A 81 -12.95 -1.33 1.72
CA LYS A 81 -13.96 -0.26 1.87
C LYS A 81 -14.20 0.17 3.32
N MET A 82 -13.58 -0.48 4.30
CA MET A 82 -13.86 -0.29 5.73
C MET A 82 -13.14 0.92 6.35
N ARG A 83 -12.31 1.63 5.58
CA ARG A 83 -11.47 2.74 6.06
C ARG A 83 -11.61 4.01 5.19
N PRO A 84 -12.84 4.56 5.05
CA PRO A 84 -13.09 5.68 4.14
C PRO A 84 -12.29 6.95 4.49
N GLU A 85 -12.03 7.20 5.77
CA GLU A 85 -11.30 8.39 6.23
C GLU A 85 -9.81 8.36 5.85
N THR A 86 -9.20 7.17 5.80
CA THR A 86 -7.78 6.99 5.46
C THR A 86 -7.57 6.40 4.07
N GLU A 87 -8.63 6.16 3.30
CA GLU A 87 -8.60 5.44 2.01
C GLU A 87 -7.52 5.99 1.08
N TYR A 88 -7.51 7.31 0.83
CA TYR A 88 -6.52 7.92 -0.04
C TYR A 88 -5.10 7.72 0.48
N THR A 89 -4.87 7.89 1.79
CA THR A 89 -3.56 7.70 2.41
C THR A 89 -3.11 6.24 2.31
N ASP A 90 -4.00 5.30 2.59
CA ASP A 90 -3.75 3.86 2.49
C ASP A 90 -3.36 3.49 1.06
N GLN A 91 -4.14 3.89 0.07
CA GLN A 91 -3.87 3.58 -1.32
C GLN A 91 -2.64 4.31 -1.86
N LYS A 92 -2.38 5.55 -1.44
CA LYS A 92 -1.16 6.30 -1.79
C LYS A 92 0.10 5.57 -1.33
N TYR A 93 0.14 5.08 -0.09
CA TYR A 93 1.30 4.33 0.38
C TYR A 93 1.41 2.94 -0.22
N ALA A 94 0.29 2.29 -0.54
CA ALA A 94 0.29 1.06 -1.32
C ALA A 94 0.87 1.30 -2.74
N GLY A 95 0.46 2.40 -3.40
CA GLY A 95 1.01 2.84 -4.69
C GLY A 95 2.52 3.07 -4.64
N LYS A 96 3.01 3.78 -3.62
CA LYS A 96 4.46 3.95 -3.39
C LYS A 96 5.22 2.64 -3.22
N ILE A 97 4.60 1.60 -2.65
CA ILE A 97 5.21 0.27 -2.55
C ILE A 97 5.32 -0.37 -3.93
N LEU A 98 4.26 -0.28 -4.75
CA LEU A 98 4.28 -0.78 -6.14
C LEU A 98 5.37 -0.11 -6.97
N GLU A 99 5.48 1.21 -6.89
CA GLU A 99 6.47 1.98 -7.63
C GLU A 99 7.92 1.64 -7.19
N LYS A 100 8.15 1.57 -5.87
CA LYS A 100 9.49 1.37 -5.32
C LYS A 100 9.99 -0.06 -5.50
N LEU A 101 9.15 -1.06 -5.21
CA LEU A 101 9.57 -2.47 -5.19
C LEU A 101 9.31 -3.17 -6.53
N LYS A 102 8.40 -2.64 -7.36
CA LYS A 102 7.99 -3.23 -8.63
C LYS A 102 7.72 -4.74 -8.54
N PRO A 103 6.93 -5.20 -7.54
CA PRO A 103 6.75 -6.62 -7.30
C PRO A 103 6.08 -7.26 -8.52
N LYS A 104 6.54 -8.46 -8.90
CA LYS A 104 5.97 -9.23 -10.00
C LYS A 104 4.73 -10.02 -9.56
N SER A 105 3.79 -10.16 -10.48
CA SER A 105 2.50 -10.80 -10.24
C SER A 105 2.17 -11.75 -11.37
N ASP A 106 1.90 -13.00 -11.01
CA ASP A 106 1.34 -14.01 -11.90
C ASP A 106 -0.19 -14.14 -11.73
N LEU A 107 -0.81 -13.21 -10.99
CA LEU A 107 -2.26 -13.20 -10.80
C LEU A 107 -3.00 -12.86 -12.10
N ASP A 108 -4.22 -13.37 -12.25
CA ASP A 108 -5.06 -13.00 -13.38
C ASP A 108 -5.46 -11.51 -13.28
N LEU A 109 -5.03 -10.72 -14.27
CA LEU A 109 -5.28 -9.28 -14.29
C LEU A 109 -6.77 -8.92 -14.22
N LEU A 110 -7.64 -9.71 -14.87
CA LEU A 110 -9.08 -9.43 -14.82
C LEU A 110 -9.64 -9.63 -13.41
N LYS A 111 -9.17 -10.65 -12.67
CA LYS A 111 -9.52 -10.83 -11.25
C LYS A 111 -9.04 -9.66 -10.40
N VAL A 112 -7.82 -9.17 -10.61
CA VAL A 112 -7.28 -8.01 -9.89
C VAL A 112 -8.10 -6.75 -10.19
N LEU A 113 -8.40 -6.48 -11.46
CA LEU A 113 -9.22 -5.34 -11.86
C LEU A 113 -10.60 -5.40 -11.18
N LYS A 114 -11.28 -6.55 -11.25
CA LYS A 114 -12.60 -6.75 -10.63
C LYS A 114 -12.63 -6.48 -9.13
N SER A 115 -11.59 -6.87 -8.41
CA SER A 115 -11.58 -6.72 -6.95
C SER A 115 -11.18 -5.32 -6.50
N THR A 116 -10.33 -4.65 -7.27
CA THR A 116 -9.75 -3.34 -6.89
C THR A 116 -10.47 -2.13 -7.49
N ILE A 117 -11.00 -2.21 -8.72
CA ILE A 117 -11.44 -1.01 -9.45
C ILE A 117 -12.51 -0.24 -8.71
N GLU A 118 -13.51 -0.93 -8.15
CA GLU A 118 -14.64 -0.27 -7.51
C GLU A 118 -14.20 0.66 -6.37
N ASN A 119 -13.12 0.32 -5.66
CA ASN A 119 -12.60 1.07 -4.52
C ASN A 119 -11.29 1.83 -4.82
N TRP A 120 -10.64 1.58 -5.96
CA TRP A 120 -9.41 2.30 -6.35
C TRP A 120 -9.62 3.81 -6.45
N ASN A 121 -8.74 4.57 -5.82
CA ASN A 121 -8.75 6.02 -5.81
C ASN A 121 -8.00 6.54 -7.05
N LYS A 122 -8.69 7.32 -7.88
CA LYS A 122 -8.19 7.81 -9.17
C LYS A 122 -6.91 8.64 -9.10
N SER A 123 -6.61 9.22 -7.95
CA SER A 123 -5.41 10.00 -7.71
C SER A 123 -4.16 9.14 -7.43
N VAL A 124 -4.31 7.81 -7.35
CA VAL A 124 -3.21 6.85 -7.15
C VAL A 124 -2.86 6.24 -8.50
N GLU A 125 -2.03 6.95 -9.26
CA GLU A 125 -1.62 6.59 -10.63
C GLU A 125 -0.61 5.43 -10.67
N GLU A 126 0.06 5.15 -9.55
CA GLU A 126 1.05 4.08 -9.44
C GLU A 126 0.44 2.70 -9.73
N PHE A 127 -0.85 2.52 -9.42
CA PHE A 127 -1.55 1.26 -9.67
C PHE A 127 -1.75 0.97 -11.18
N PRO A 128 -2.33 1.88 -11.99
CA PRO A 128 -2.35 1.75 -13.45
C PRO A 128 -0.97 1.49 -14.06
N PHE A 129 0.05 2.28 -13.67
CA PHE A 129 1.39 2.13 -14.23
C PHE A 129 2.03 0.80 -13.85
N TRP A 130 1.85 0.34 -12.62
CA TRP A 130 2.31 -0.98 -12.19
C TRP A 130 1.66 -2.11 -12.99
N ILE A 131 0.34 -2.05 -13.23
CA ILE A 131 -0.36 -3.04 -14.07
C ILE A 131 0.25 -3.08 -15.48
N LYS A 132 0.48 -1.93 -16.10
CA LYS A 132 1.13 -1.84 -17.42
C LYS A 132 2.54 -2.45 -17.40
N GLU A 133 3.35 -2.16 -16.39
CA GLU A 133 4.71 -2.70 -16.27
C GLU A 133 4.74 -4.21 -15.97
N ASN A 134 3.74 -4.75 -15.28
CA ASN A 134 3.70 -6.16 -14.92
C ASN A 134 3.19 -7.05 -16.06
N TYR A 135 2.06 -6.67 -16.66
CA TYR A 135 1.33 -7.51 -17.62
C TYR A 135 1.60 -7.13 -19.08
N GLY A 136 2.18 -5.94 -19.31
CA GLY A 136 2.41 -5.42 -20.66
C GLY A 136 1.18 -4.76 -21.27
N ILE A 137 1.42 -3.75 -22.10
CA ILE A 137 0.37 -2.84 -22.59
C ILE A 137 -0.74 -3.53 -23.39
N GLU A 138 -0.39 -4.50 -24.25
CA GLU A 138 -1.36 -5.21 -25.09
C GLU A 138 -2.29 -6.09 -24.26
N GLN A 139 -1.74 -6.82 -23.27
CA GLN A 139 -2.56 -7.64 -22.38
C GLN A 139 -3.50 -6.77 -21.54
N VAL A 140 -2.99 -5.65 -21.03
CA VAL A 140 -3.78 -4.69 -20.25
C VAL A 140 -4.92 -4.11 -21.09
N LYS A 141 -4.63 -3.66 -22.31
CA LYS A 141 -5.65 -3.13 -23.23
C LYS A 141 -6.75 -4.16 -23.49
N ASN A 142 -6.38 -5.40 -23.80
CA ASN A 142 -7.33 -6.48 -24.04
C ASN A 142 -8.19 -6.78 -22.81
N LYS A 143 -7.59 -6.85 -21.62
CA LYS A 143 -8.31 -7.13 -20.37
C LYS A 143 -9.21 -5.98 -19.92
N LEU A 144 -8.83 -4.72 -20.16
CA LEU A 144 -9.67 -3.57 -19.87
C LEU A 144 -10.90 -3.52 -20.80
N ASN A 145 -10.73 -3.84 -22.09
CA ASN A 145 -11.85 -3.97 -23.02
C ASN A 145 -12.76 -5.16 -22.66
N GLU A 146 -12.18 -6.30 -22.29
CA GLU A 146 -12.93 -7.46 -21.79
C GLU A 146 -13.76 -7.10 -20.54
N TYR A 147 -13.20 -6.33 -19.61
CA TYR A 147 -13.91 -5.90 -18.42
C TYR A 147 -15.01 -4.87 -18.73
N GLU A 148 -14.80 -3.99 -19.71
CA GLU A 148 -15.81 -3.02 -20.17
C GLU A 148 -17.07 -3.67 -20.77
N THR A 149 -16.93 -4.85 -21.37
CA THR A 149 -18.09 -5.61 -21.88
C THR A 149 -18.95 -6.25 -20.78
N GLN A 150 -18.51 -6.18 -19.52
CA GLN A 150 -19.24 -6.71 -18.38
C GLN A 150 -20.22 -5.66 -17.85
N ASN A 151 -21.21 -6.08 -17.06
CA ASN A 151 -22.22 -5.18 -16.51
C ASN A 151 -21.63 -4.32 -15.37
N LEU A 152 -20.86 -3.32 -15.75
CA LEU A 152 -20.19 -2.38 -14.85
C LEU A 152 -21.17 -1.37 -14.29
N ASN A 153 -20.95 -0.98 -13.04
CA ASN A 153 -21.63 0.19 -12.49
C ASN A 153 -20.97 1.50 -12.98
N GLU A 154 -21.62 2.64 -12.75
CA GLU A 154 -21.15 3.95 -13.19
C GLU A 154 -19.76 4.30 -12.63
N THR A 155 -19.49 3.91 -11.37
CA THR A 155 -18.21 4.17 -10.70
C THR A 155 -17.07 3.36 -11.33
N GLU A 156 -17.30 2.08 -11.59
CA GLU A 156 -16.33 1.21 -12.25
C GLU A 156 -16.03 1.67 -13.68
N SER A 157 -17.06 2.05 -14.43
CA SER A 157 -16.91 2.57 -15.80
C SER A 157 -16.08 3.85 -15.84
N ASP A 158 -16.35 4.79 -14.94
CA ASP A 158 -15.63 6.06 -14.82
C ASP A 158 -14.16 5.87 -14.39
N LYS A 159 -13.90 4.93 -13.46
CA LYS A 159 -12.54 4.55 -13.07
C LYS A 159 -11.79 3.84 -14.21
N LEU A 160 -12.45 2.98 -14.98
CA LEU A 160 -11.85 2.36 -16.15
C LEU A 160 -11.44 3.37 -17.22
N LYS A 161 -12.31 4.33 -17.52
CA LYS A 161 -11.96 5.44 -18.44
C LYS A 161 -10.73 6.19 -17.94
N THR A 162 -10.64 6.41 -16.63
CA THR A 162 -9.49 7.06 -16.00
C THR A 162 -8.20 6.23 -16.16
N ILE A 163 -8.26 4.91 -15.96
CA ILE A 163 -7.12 4.01 -16.20
C ILE A 163 -6.69 4.07 -17.68
N LYS A 164 -7.64 3.98 -18.62
CA LYS A 164 -7.36 4.06 -20.05
C LYS A 164 -6.68 5.39 -20.41
N TRP A 165 -7.16 6.49 -19.85
CA TRP A 165 -6.55 7.82 -20.03
C TRP A 165 -5.10 7.87 -19.51
N TRP A 166 -4.84 7.40 -18.29
CA TRP A 166 -3.48 7.36 -17.71
C TRP A 166 -2.51 6.52 -18.56
N LEU A 167 -3.00 5.38 -19.07
CA LEU A 167 -2.21 4.45 -19.86
C LEU A 167 -2.10 4.83 -21.33
N LYS A 168 -2.82 5.87 -21.79
CA LYS A 168 -2.89 6.33 -23.18
C LYS A 168 -3.32 5.23 -24.15
N ILE A 169 -4.38 4.50 -23.79
CA ILE A 169 -4.97 3.39 -24.57
C ILE A 169 -6.39 3.67 -25.04
#